data_AF-A0A7L5DY48-F1
#
_entry.id   AF-A0A7L5DY48-F1
#
_cell.length_a   1.000
_cell.length_b   1.000
_cell.length_c   1.000
_cell.angle_alpha   90.00
_cell.angle_beta   90.00
_cell.angle_gamma   90.00
#
_symmetry.space_group_name_H-M   'P 1'
#
loop_
_entity.id
_entity.type
_entity.pdbx_description
1 polymer ?
#
loop_
_entity_poly.entity_id
_entity_poly.type
_entity_poly.pdbx_seq_one_letter_code
_entity_poly.pdbx_strand_id
1 'polypeptide(L)'
;MAKNFKALPVQLAEKLVQEIKEGTSLFQQPVKENGRPAFVTPVNPVTGKGYSAMNALILGMQRHDDPRWLSFDAARFAGTPVKKDASATMIEFSKKTEIQKMRTPDDKPIKNEEGVTQTRTVTFDKPQPTKSFLFNGSQMNNIEPLETYLSKLDAAETLTPVEKAAKLIEASGANIIEGGQEAYYDQKRDAIFLPEKSAFENETKYYQAAIHQLAHWSGHESRLNRPMEGRLGSMEYAREELRTAIAAILIGGQLKLGHDFGQHKTYMGAFAKILKDEPFEIAKAARDAQRITGLLLGTGRERSQKQAATKPAGFNIGDEIAYLDTAYKVLEVYKNKSVKVEDTEGTKRTIKSSDGLFKSLLEAKTNPRGDDRVMAEEPELEQTYKMTR
;
A
#
# COMPACT_ATOMS: atom_id res chain seq x y z
N MET A 1 6.15 -33.28 -4.76
CA MET A 1 5.99 -32.87 -3.34
C MET A 1 6.22 -31.37 -3.23
N ALA A 2 5.16 -30.56 -3.40
CA ALA A 2 5.25 -29.13 -3.17
C ALA A 2 5.54 -28.91 -1.68
N LYS A 3 6.66 -28.26 -1.34
CA LYS A 3 6.85 -27.73 0.02
C LYS A 3 5.64 -26.85 0.30
N ASN A 4 4.95 -27.05 1.42
CA ASN A 4 3.86 -26.18 1.87
C ASN A 4 4.40 -24.75 1.94
N PHE A 5 4.06 -23.93 0.94
CA PHE A 5 4.48 -22.54 0.91
C PHE A 5 3.71 -21.80 2.02
N LYS A 6 4.41 -21.41 3.09
CA LYS A 6 3.79 -20.72 4.22
C LYS A 6 3.13 -19.43 3.75
N ALA A 7 2.02 -19.04 4.37
CA ALA A 7 1.40 -17.76 4.07
C ALA A 7 2.38 -16.60 4.34
N LEU A 8 2.29 -15.51 3.57
CA LEU A 8 3.21 -14.39 3.67
C LEU A 8 3.28 -13.76 5.08
N PRO A 9 2.17 -13.60 5.82
CA PRO A 9 2.22 -13.18 7.23
C PRO A 9 3.06 -14.10 8.11
N VAL A 10 2.99 -15.43 7.89
CA VAL A 10 3.75 -16.41 8.65
C VAL A 10 5.24 -16.30 8.37
N GLN A 11 5.62 -16.14 7.09
CA GLN A 11 7.02 -15.91 6.72
C GLN A 11 7.58 -14.64 7.36
N LEU A 12 6.80 -13.55 7.33
CA LEU A 12 7.19 -12.28 7.95
C LEU A 12 7.33 -12.40 9.47
N ALA A 13 6.36 -13.04 10.12
CA ALA A 13 6.38 -13.27 11.56
C ALA A 13 7.61 -14.10 11.98
N GLU A 14 7.91 -15.20 11.28
CA GLU A 14 9.08 -16.03 11.55
C GLU A 14 10.39 -15.26 11.37
N LYS A 15 10.50 -14.47 10.30
CA LYS A 15 11.68 -13.62 10.07
C LYS A 15 11.85 -12.59 11.19
N LEU A 16 10.78 -11.89 11.57
CA LEU A 16 10.82 -10.92 12.66
C LEU A 16 11.18 -11.56 14.00
N VAL A 17 10.62 -12.74 14.32
CA VAL A 17 10.99 -13.49 15.54
C VAL A 17 12.47 -13.83 15.55
N GLN A 18 13.04 -14.20 14.40
CA GLN A 18 14.46 -14.50 14.28
C GLN A 18 15.31 -13.24 14.47
N GLU A 19 15.01 -12.15 13.75
CA GLU A 19 15.75 -10.88 13.89
C GLU A 19 15.63 -10.31 15.32
N ILE A 20 14.49 -10.50 16.00
CA ILE A 20 14.30 -10.07 17.39
C ILE A 20 15.25 -10.82 18.33
N LYS A 21 15.38 -12.15 18.15
CA LYS A 21 16.30 -12.99 18.95
C LYS A 21 17.76 -12.62 18.71
N GLU A 22 18.10 -12.29 17.47
CA GLU A 22 19.45 -11.88 17.07
C GLU A 22 19.78 -10.43 17.46
N GLY A 23 18.79 -9.63 17.84
CA GLY A 23 18.97 -8.22 18.17
C GLY A 23 19.12 -7.31 16.95
N THR A 24 18.78 -7.80 15.76
CA THR A 24 18.95 -7.13 14.45
C THR A 24 17.64 -6.61 13.86
N SER A 25 16.53 -6.80 14.58
CA SER A 25 15.20 -6.38 14.10
C SER A 25 15.11 -4.87 13.90
N LEU A 26 14.19 -4.47 13.03
CA LEU A 26 13.83 -3.05 12.83
C LEU A 26 13.46 -2.33 14.12
N PHE A 27 12.97 -3.04 15.14
CA PHE A 27 12.59 -2.46 16.42
C PHE A 27 13.80 -2.21 17.35
N GLN A 28 14.91 -2.92 17.13
CA GLN A 28 16.10 -2.86 17.99
C GLN A 28 17.24 -2.07 17.36
N GLN A 29 17.36 -2.12 16.03
CA GLN A 29 18.39 -1.43 15.27
C GLN A 29 17.73 -0.50 14.24
N PRO A 30 17.49 0.77 14.60
CA PRO A 30 16.85 1.74 13.72
C PRO A 30 17.80 2.35 12.67
N VAL A 31 19.11 2.15 12.81
CA VAL A 31 20.15 2.67 11.92
C VAL A 31 21.07 1.51 11.51
N LYS A 32 21.51 1.49 10.25
CA LYS A 32 22.51 0.55 9.72
C LYS A 32 23.92 0.98 10.09
N GLU A 33 24.90 0.09 9.93
CA GLU A 33 26.32 0.39 10.16
C GLU A 33 26.85 1.55 9.30
N ASN A 34 26.31 1.74 8.10
CA ASN A 34 26.67 2.85 7.19
C ASN A 34 26.01 4.19 7.56
N GLY A 35 25.38 4.29 8.74
CA GLY A 35 24.70 5.49 9.23
C GLY A 35 23.35 5.79 8.58
N ARG A 36 22.90 4.98 7.61
CA ARG A 36 21.58 5.15 6.97
C ARG A 36 20.46 4.56 7.83
N PRO A 37 19.22 5.05 7.71
CA PRO A 37 18.07 4.43 8.36
C PRO A 37 17.96 2.93 8.03
N ALA A 38 17.67 2.12 9.05
CA ALA A 38 17.48 0.68 8.90
C ALA A 38 16.20 0.32 8.13
N PHE A 39 15.25 1.25 8.08
CA PHE A 39 14.07 1.22 7.23
C PHE A 39 14.06 2.44 6.31
N VAL A 40 13.99 2.19 5.01
CA VAL A 40 13.71 3.23 4.00
C VAL A 40 12.41 2.84 3.33
N THR A 41 11.49 3.80 3.21
CA THR A 41 10.16 3.57 2.63
C THR A 41 10.30 2.98 1.21
N PRO A 42 9.84 1.74 0.96
CA PRO A 42 9.86 1.16 -0.36
C PRO A 42 8.92 1.92 -1.30
N VAL A 43 9.37 2.26 -2.50
CA VAL A 43 8.61 3.03 -3.48
C VAL A 43 8.64 2.38 -4.85
N ASN A 44 7.57 2.58 -5.61
CA ASN A 44 7.56 2.32 -7.04
C ASN A 44 8.05 3.59 -7.77
N PRO A 45 9.24 3.58 -8.40
CA PRO A 45 9.83 4.79 -9.00
C PRO A 45 9.05 5.34 -10.19
N VAL A 46 8.24 4.52 -10.87
CA VAL A 46 7.43 4.94 -12.03
C VAL A 46 6.20 5.74 -11.58
N THR A 47 5.58 5.32 -10.48
CA THR A 47 4.34 5.95 -9.98
C THR A 47 4.59 6.95 -8.85
N GLY A 48 5.79 6.96 -8.25
CA GLY A 48 6.12 7.71 -7.05
C GLY A 48 5.45 7.21 -5.77
N LYS A 49 4.63 6.16 -5.84
CA LYS A 49 3.84 5.68 -4.70
C LYS A 49 4.63 4.71 -3.83
N GLY A 50 4.52 4.91 -2.51
CA GLY A 50 5.01 3.95 -1.52
C GLY A 50 4.19 2.66 -1.50
N TYR A 51 4.84 1.55 -1.16
CA TYR A 51 4.15 0.31 -0.83
C TYR A 51 3.48 0.43 0.54
N SER A 52 2.36 -0.27 0.74
CA SER A 52 1.54 -0.12 1.95
C SER A 52 1.71 -1.27 2.95
N ALA A 53 1.56 -0.95 4.23
CA ALA A 53 1.40 -1.88 5.33
C ALA A 53 2.46 -3.00 5.36
N MET A 54 1.99 -4.25 5.35
CA MET A 54 2.81 -5.46 5.41
C MET A 54 3.81 -5.53 4.24
N ASN A 55 3.45 -5.07 3.06
CA ASN A 55 4.37 -5.08 1.91
C ASN A 55 5.53 -4.11 2.10
N ALA A 56 5.29 -2.94 2.72
CA ALA A 56 6.36 -2.02 3.07
C ALA A 56 7.36 -2.66 4.04
N LEU A 57 6.85 -3.39 5.05
CA LEU A 57 7.70 -4.14 5.98
C LEU A 57 8.50 -5.24 5.27
N ILE A 58 7.85 -6.08 4.45
CA ILE A 58 8.49 -7.20 3.75
C ILE A 58 9.64 -6.72 2.86
N LEU A 59 9.41 -5.65 2.10
CA LEU A 59 10.40 -5.06 1.22
C LEU A 59 11.50 -4.35 2.02
N GLY A 60 11.14 -3.56 3.04
CA GLY A 60 12.11 -2.86 3.89
C GLY A 60 13.03 -3.82 4.67
N MET A 61 12.51 -4.98 5.08
CA MET A 61 13.27 -6.05 5.73
C MET A 61 14.21 -6.81 4.79
N GLN A 62 14.22 -6.51 3.48
CA GLN A 62 15.31 -6.97 2.60
C GLN A 62 16.58 -6.14 2.76
N ARG A 63 16.52 -5.02 3.50
CA ARG A 63 17.67 -4.19 3.90
C ARG A 63 18.50 -3.61 2.75
N HIS A 64 17.95 -3.57 1.53
CA HIS A 64 18.56 -2.82 0.44
C HIS A 64 18.65 -1.32 0.78
N ASP A 65 19.67 -0.66 0.24
CA ASP A 65 19.83 0.79 0.34
C ASP A 65 18.98 1.54 -0.69
N ASP A 66 18.74 0.92 -1.85
CA ASP A 66 17.87 1.47 -2.88
C ASP A 66 16.40 1.25 -2.48
N PRO A 67 15.57 2.30 -2.35
CA PRO A 67 14.18 2.16 -1.96
C PRO A 67 13.27 1.74 -3.12
N ARG A 68 13.78 1.66 -4.35
CA ARG A 68 12.96 1.46 -5.55
C ARG A 68 12.69 -0.02 -5.78
N TRP A 69 11.43 -0.36 -6.02
CA TRP A 69 10.98 -1.73 -6.28
C TRP A 69 10.01 -1.79 -7.46
N LEU A 70 10.23 -2.71 -8.39
CA LEU A 70 9.38 -2.94 -9.57
C LEU A 70 9.14 -4.44 -9.78
N SER A 71 7.99 -4.80 -10.35
CA SER A 71 7.81 -6.14 -10.91
C SER A 71 8.67 -6.31 -12.16
N PHE A 72 8.86 -7.56 -12.60
CA PHE A 72 9.61 -7.85 -13.82
C PHE A 72 9.09 -7.06 -15.03
N ASP A 73 7.77 -7.09 -15.25
CA ASP A 73 7.12 -6.40 -16.37
C ASP A 73 7.24 -4.88 -16.26
N ALA A 74 7.08 -4.33 -15.06
CA ALA A 74 7.23 -2.88 -14.84
C ALA A 74 8.68 -2.42 -15.05
N ALA A 75 9.66 -3.22 -14.64
CA ALA A 75 11.08 -2.96 -14.86
C ALA A 75 11.43 -3.02 -16.36
N ARG A 76 10.89 -4.00 -17.10
CA ARG A 76 11.02 -4.09 -18.56
C ARG A 76 10.39 -2.89 -19.25
N PHE A 77 9.17 -2.51 -18.87
CA PHE A 77 8.46 -1.35 -19.43
C PHE A 77 9.20 -0.03 -19.15
N ALA A 78 9.82 0.10 -17.97
CA ALA A 78 10.63 1.26 -17.61
C ALA A 78 12.01 1.30 -18.30
N GLY A 79 12.36 0.32 -19.13
CA GLY A 79 13.67 0.24 -19.78
C GLY A 79 14.80 -0.19 -18.85
N THR A 80 14.49 -0.73 -17.67
CA THR A 80 15.46 -1.14 -16.65
C THR A 80 15.36 -2.64 -16.35
N PRO A 81 15.71 -3.53 -17.30
CA PRO A 81 15.45 -4.96 -17.16
C PRO A 81 16.17 -5.55 -15.94
N VAL A 82 15.52 -6.51 -15.29
CA VAL A 82 16.06 -7.22 -14.12
C VAL A 82 17.33 -7.99 -14.52
N LYS A 83 18.35 -7.96 -13.66
CA LYS A 83 19.59 -8.73 -13.85
C LYS A 83 19.31 -10.23 -13.88
N LYS A 84 20.11 -10.95 -14.67
CA LYS A 84 20.09 -12.42 -14.67
C LYS A 84 20.36 -12.93 -13.24
N ASP A 85 19.64 -13.98 -12.85
CA ASP A 85 19.76 -14.65 -11.55
C ASP A 85 19.39 -13.79 -10.32
N ALA A 86 18.70 -12.66 -10.52
CA ALA A 86 18.17 -11.86 -9.42
C ALA A 86 17.04 -12.58 -8.67
N SER A 87 17.04 -12.47 -7.34
CA SER A 87 16.00 -13.03 -6.47
C SER A 87 14.88 -12.04 -6.25
N ALA A 88 13.65 -12.44 -6.54
CA ALA A 88 12.47 -11.61 -6.31
C ALA A 88 11.97 -11.69 -4.86
N THR A 89 11.37 -10.60 -4.38
CA THR A 89 10.63 -10.54 -3.11
C THR A 89 9.14 -10.57 -3.38
N MET A 90 8.44 -11.53 -2.79
CA MET A 90 6.99 -11.68 -2.95
C MET A 90 6.23 -10.70 -2.06
N ILE A 91 5.21 -10.06 -2.62
CA ILE A 91 4.23 -9.23 -1.91
C ILE A 91 2.81 -9.73 -2.18
N GLU A 92 1.87 -9.36 -1.32
CA GLU A 92 0.44 -9.65 -1.49
C GLU A 92 -0.38 -8.37 -1.42
N PHE A 93 -1.29 -8.19 -2.38
CA PHE A 93 -2.20 -7.05 -2.42
C PHE A 93 -3.56 -7.47 -2.94
N SER A 94 -4.59 -6.70 -2.60
CA SER A 94 -5.94 -6.95 -3.10
C SER A 94 -6.21 -6.10 -4.34
N LYS A 95 -6.44 -6.76 -5.48
CA LYS A 95 -6.86 -6.07 -6.72
C LYS A 95 -8.38 -6.14 -6.87
N LYS A 96 -9.00 -5.03 -7.28
CA LYS A 96 -10.42 -5.01 -7.70
C LYS A 96 -10.58 -5.08 -9.21
N THR A 97 -9.52 -4.84 -9.95
CA THR A 97 -9.52 -4.85 -11.40
C THR A 97 -8.36 -5.71 -11.91
N GLU A 98 -8.54 -6.29 -13.08
CA GLU A 98 -7.51 -6.99 -13.82
C GLU A 98 -7.69 -6.70 -15.31
N ILE A 99 -6.59 -6.38 -15.99
CA ILE A 99 -6.57 -6.26 -17.44
C ILE A 99 -6.47 -7.68 -18.00
N GLN A 100 -7.48 -8.10 -18.76
CA GLN A 100 -7.54 -9.41 -19.42
C GLN A 100 -7.48 -9.25 -20.93
N LYS A 101 -6.70 -10.09 -21.60
CA LYS A 101 -6.71 -10.20 -23.07
C LYS A 101 -8.11 -10.63 -23.52
N MET A 102 -8.69 -9.92 -24.48
CA MET A 102 -9.98 -10.27 -25.07
C MET A 102 -9.79 -11.50 -25.95
N ARG A 103 -10.71 -12.46 -25.83
CA ARG A 103 -10.69 -13.71 -26.58
C ARG A 103 -12.04 -13.97 -27.26
N THR A 104 -12.02 -14.62 -28.41
CA THR A 104 -13.21 -15.11 -29.11
C THR A 104 -13.84 -16.28 -28.34
N PRO A 105 -15.07 -16.71 -28.69
CA PRO A 105 -15.68 -17.92 -28.11
C PRO A 105 -14.81 -19.19 -28.25
N ASP A 106 -13.93 -19.23 -29.25
CA ASP A 106 -12.98 -20.33 -29.50
C ASP A 106 -11.60 -20.12 -28.83
N ASP A 107 -11.54 -19.26 -27.81
CA ASP A 107 -10.33 -18.91 -27.04
C ASP A 107 -9.19 -18.25 -27.84
N LYS A 108 -9.46 -17.66 -29.02
CA LYS A 108 -8.43 -16.96 -29.81
C LYS A 108 -8.29 -15.49 -29.40
N PRO A 109 -7.07 -14.91 -29.31
CA PRO A 109 -6.89 -13.49 -29.00
C PRO A 109 -7.59 -12.60 -30.02
N ILE A 110 -8.39 -11.63 -29.57
CA ILE A 110 -8.98 -10.60 -30.43
C ILE A 110 -7.90 -9.55 -30.66
N LYS A 111 -7.57 -9.30 -31.93
CA LYS A 111 -6.56 -8.31 -32.34
C LYS A 111 -7.24 -7.10 -33.01
N ASN A 112 -6.69 -5.90 -32.86
CA ASN A 112 -7.10 -4.73 -33.65
C ASN A 112 -6.53 -4.82 -35.09
N GLU A 113 -6.83 -3.83 -35.93
CA GLU A 113 -6.36 -3.77 -37.33
C GLU A 113 -4.83 -3.76 -37.47
N GLU A 114 -4.13 -3.36 -36.40
CA GLU A 114 -2.67 -3.30 -36.29
C GLU A 114 -2.06 -4.60 -35.74
N GLY A 115 -2.87 -5.65 -35.50
CA GLY A 115 -2.40 -6.93 -34.98
C GLY A 115 -2.18 -6.99 -33.46
N VAL A 116 -2.50 -5.92 -32.73
CA VAL A 116 -2.33 -5.80 -31.27
C VAL A 116 -3.50 -6.47 -30.56
N THR A 117 -3.21 -7.33 -29.57
CA THR A 117 -4.26 -8.00 -28.79
C THR A 117 -5.04 -7.01 -27.94
N GLN A 118 -6.34 -6.92 -28.16
CA GLN A 118 -7.23 -6.08 -27.38
C GLN A 118 -7.34 -6.59 -25.95
N THR A 119 -7.47 -5.66 -25.01
CA THR A 119 -7.63 -5.98 -23.59
C THR A 119 -8.87 -5.31 -23.02
N ARG A 120 -9.47 -5.92 -22.01
CA ARG A 120 -10.57 -5.34 -21.22
C ARG A 120 -10.19 -5.29 -19.76
N THR A 121 -10.65 -4.27 -19.05
CA THR A 121 -10.47 -4.20 -17.59
C THR A 121 -11.65 -4.90 -16.93
N VAL A 122 -11.43 -6.10 -16.41
CA VAL A 122 -12.44 -6.81 -15.63
C VAL A 122 -12.42 -6.31 -14.20
N THR A 123 -13.56 -5.84 -13.72
CA THR A 123 -13.76 -5.49 -12.31
C THR A 123 -14.34 -6.69 -11.57
N PHE A 124 -13.71 -7.07 -10.45
CA PHE A 124 -14.20 -8.13 -9.58
C PHE A 124 -15.19 -7.57 -8.55
N ASP A 125 -16.26 -8.33 -8.31
CA ASP A 125 -17.25 -8.00 -7.27
C ASP A 125 -16.62 -7.93 -5.86
N LYS A 126 -15.56 -8.72 -5.63
CA LYS A 126 -14.79 -8.73 -4.39
C LYS A 126 -13.31 -8.53 -4.68
N PRO A 127 -12.56 -7.80 -3.83
CA PRO A 127 -11.11 -7.70 -3.95
C PRO A 127 -10.47 -9.08 -3.95
N GLN A 128 -9.65 -9.37 -4.96
CA GLN A 128 -8.96 -10.64 -5.11
C GLN A 128 -7.55 -10.54 -4.53
N PRO A 129 -7.17 -11.43 -3.59
CA PRO A 129 -5.79 -11.50 -3.12
C PRO A 129 -4.88 -11.91 -4.28
N THR A 130 -3.90 -11.08 -4.58
CA THR A 130 -2.97 -11.25 -5.69
C THR A 130 -1.56 -11.18 -5.17
N LYS A 131 -0.71 -12.08 -5.68
CA LYS A 131 0.72 -12.09 -5.41
C LYS A 131 1.44 -11.36 -6.54
N SER A 132 2.47 -10.60 -6.19
CA SER A 132 3.43 -10.07 -7.16
C SER A 132 4.84 -10.29 -6.63
N PHE A 133 5.77 -10.45 -7.57
CA PHE A 133 7.19 -10.60 -7.30
C PHE A 133 7.90 -9.32 -7.71
N LEU A 134 8.58 -8.69 -6.78
CA LEU A 134 9.27 -7.42 -6.98
C LEU A 134 10.78 -7.61 -6.88
N PHE A 135 11.49 -6.81 -7.65
CA PHE A 135 12.94 -6.72 -7.64
C PHE A 135 13.33 -5.34 -7.15
N ASN A 136 14.41 -5.27 -6.38
CA ASN A 136 14.98 -4.02 -5.91
C ASN A 136 15.75 -3.32 -7.02
N GLY A 137 15.86 -1.99 -6.98
CA GLY A 137 16.63 -1.20 -7.95
C GLY A 137 18.08 -1.67 -8.10
N SER A 138 18.73 -2.13 -7.03
CA SER A 138 20.09 -2.72 -7.08
C SER A 138 20.19 -3.98 -7.95
N GLN A 139 19.06 -4.64 -8.23
CA GLN A 139 18.94 -5.85 -9.03
C GLN A 139 18.55 -5.56 -10.50
N MET A 140 18.50 -4.29 -10.91
CA MET A 140 18.12 -3.89 -12.27
C MET A 140 19.32 -3.36 -13.06
N ASN A 141 19.29 -3.56 -14.37
CA ASN A 141 20.20 -2.93 -15.32
C ASN A 141 19.66 -1.56 -15.75
N ASN A 142 20.55 -0.63 -16.09
CA ASN A 142 20.20 0.69 -16.64
C ASN A 142 19.24 1.53 -15.79
N ILE A 143 19.07 1.20 -14.51
CA ILE A 143 18.32 2.05 -13.59
C ILE A 143 19.10 3.33 -13.32
N GLU A 144 18.40 4.45 -13.21
CA GLU A 144 18.99 5.72 -12.79
C GLU A 144 19.82 5.52 -11.50
N PRO A 145 21.05 6.06 -11.40
CA PRO A 145 21.84 5.97 -10.17
C PRO A 145 21.06 6.46 -8.95
N LEU A 146 21.21 5.76 -7.82
CA LEU A 146 20.45 6.06 -6.61
C LEU A 146 20.69 7.50 -6.13
N GLU A 147 21.92 7.97 -6.22
CA GLU A 147 22.35 9.31 -5.81
C GLU A 147 21.66 10.40 -6.65
N THR A 148 21.50 10.15 -7.95
CA THR A 148 20.76 11.05 -8.85
C THR A 148 19.27 11.08 -8.50
N TYR A 149 18.68 9.91 -8.23
CA TYR A 149 17.28 9.81 -7.80
C TYR A 149 17.02 10.54 -6.48
N LEU A 150 17.87 10.32 -5.47
CA LEU A 150 17.75 10.96 -4.16
C LEU A 150 17.94 12.47 -4.25
N SER A 151 18.93 12.95 -5.01
CA SER A 151 19.15 14.39 -5.23
C SER A 151 17.91 15.08 -5.82
N LYS A 152 17.18 14.42 -6.75
CA LYS A 152 15.93 14.96 -7.30
C LYS A 152 14.82 15.06 -6.25
N LEU A 153 14.72 14.06 -5.37
CA LEU A 153 13.74 14.08 -4.28
C LEU A 153 14.07 15.16 -3.25
N ASP A 154 15.35 15.33 -2.92
CA ASP A 154 15.79 16.33 -1.95
C ASP A 154 15.64 17.75 -2.51
N ALA A 155 15.90 17.96 -3.80
CA ALA A 155 15.70 19.25 -4.46
C ALA A 155 14.22 19.68 -4.51
N ALA A 156 13.29 18.72 -4.54
CA ALA A 156 11.85 18.99 -4.49
C ALA A 156 11.34 19.27 -3.06
N GLU A 157 12.15 18.99 -2.04
CA GLU A 157 11.75 19.08 -0.65
C GLU A 157 12.12 20.43 -0.05
N THR A 158 11.15 21.09 0.59
CA THR A 158 11.36 22.42 1.21
C THR A 158 11.50 22.35 2.72
N LEU A 159 11.11 21.22 3.33
CA LEU A 159 11.12 21.04 4.78
C LEU A 159 12.12 19.96 5.18
N THR A 160 12.89 20.26 6.23
CA THR A 160 13.72 19.27 6.91
C THR A 160 12.86 18.17 7.54
N PRO A 161 13.41 16.97 7.80
CA PRO A 161 12.67 15.90 8.47
C PRO A 161 12.02 16.31 9.80
N VAL A 162 12.73 17.15 10.57
CA VAL A 162 12.29 17.69 11.86
C VAL A 162 11.11 18.65 11.68
N GLU A 163 11.18 19.56 10.72
CA GLU A 163 10.06 20.49 10.43
C GLU A 163 8.81 19.75 9.95
N LYS A 164 8.96 18.68 9.16
CA LYS A 164 7.82 17.84 8.78
C LYS A 164 7.19 17.15 9.99
N ALA A 165 8.02 16.64 10.91
CA ALA A 165 7.54 16.00 12.12
C ALA A 165 6.81 17.00 13.03
N ALA A 166 7.36 18.21 13.19
CA ALA A 166 6.72 19.30 13.92
C ALA A 166 5.35 19.64 13.32
N LYS A 167 5.26 19.81 11.99
CA LYS A 167 3.99 20.08 11.30
C LYS A 167 3.00 18.93 11.42
N LEU A 168 3.45 17.67 11.38
CA LEU A 168 2.58 16.51 11.60
C LEU A 168 1.96 16.56 12.99
N ILE A 169 2.78 16.83 14.01
CA ILE A 169 2.33 16.90 15.40
C ILE A 169 1.34 18.03 15.58
N GLU A 170 1.65 19.22 15.07
CA GLU A 170 0.73 20.36 15.09
C GLU A 170 -0.59 20.04 14.39
N ALA A 171 -0.53 19.50 13.17
CA ALA A 171 -1.72 19.15 12.38
C ALA A 171 -2.55 18.01 12.99
N SER A 172 -1.97 17.21 13.90
CA SER A 172 -2.70 16.16 14.60
C SER A 172 -3.78 16.72 15.53
N GLY A 173 -3.56 17.92 16.08
CA GLY A 173 -4.43 18.53 17.09
C GLY A 173 -4.44 17.79 18.43
N ALA A 174 -3.50 16.88 18.67
CA ALA A 174 -3.37 16.21 19.95
C ALA A 174 -3.00 17.20 21.06
N ASN A 175 -3.63 17.05 22.24
CA ASN A 175 -3.24 17.80 23.42
C ASN A 175 -1.91 17.26 23.96
N ILE A 176 -0.83 18.00 23.78
CA ILE A 176 0.52 17.63 24.25
C ILE A 176 0.89 18.49 25.44
N ILE A 177 1.22 17.83 26.54
CA ILE A 177 1.63 18.45 27.80
C ILE A 177 3.11 18.10 28.02
N GLU A 178 3.95 19.12 28.07
CA GLU A 178 5.37 18.95 28.38
C GLU A 178 5.59 18.93 29.90
N GLY A 179 6.44 18.00 30.36
CA GLY A 179 6.79 17.82 31.77
C GLY A 179 6.88 16.36 32.19
N GLY A 180 7.62 16.10 33.29
CA GLY A 180 7.87 14.75 33.79
C GLY A 180 9.10 14.09 33.16
N GLN A 181 9.27 12.79 33.40
CA GLN A 181 10.46 12.03 32.96
C GLN A 181 10.20 11.05 31.82
N GLU A 182 8.95 10.66 31.57
CA GLU A 182 8.61 9.62 30.60
C GLU A 182 7.57 10.12 29.60
N ALA A 183 7.69 9.63 28.36
CA ALA A 183 6.73 9.87 27.29
C ALA A 183 5.61 8.82 27.34
N TYR A 184 4.35 9.25 27.40
CA TYR A 184 3.20 8.34 27.38
C TYR A 184 1.93 9.04 26.89
N TYR A 185 0.99 8.24 26.38
CA TYR A 185 -0.37 8.69 26.09
C TYR A 185 -1.33 8.29 27.22
N ASP A 186 -2.03 9.27 27.80
CA ASP A 186 -3.10 9.04 28.78
C ASP A 186 -4.46 8.97 28.07
N GLN A 187 -4.99 7.76 27.95
CA GLN A 187 -6.27 7.51 27.29
C GLN A 187 -7.45 8.18 28.00
N LYS A 188 -7.43 8.32 29.33
CA LYS A 188 -8.57 8.90 30.07
C LYS A 188 -8.64 10.41 29.89
N ARG A 189 -7.48 11.06 29.83
CA ARG A 189 -7.37 12.51 29.62
C ARG A 189 -7.34 12.90 28.15
N ASP A 190 -7.22 11.92 27.25
CA ASP A 190 -6.96 12.11 25.83
C ASP A 190 -5.81 13.11 25.59
N ALA A 191 -4.69 12.88 26.30
CA ALA A 191 -3.54 13.78 26.30
C ALA A 191 -2.23 12.99 26.20
N ILE A 192 -1.27 13.55 25.47
CA ILE A 192 0.08 13.03 25.37
C ILE A 192 0.95 13.80 26.35
N PHE A 193 1.68 13.08 27.19
CA PHE A 193 2.70 13.64 28.06
C PHE A 193 4.08 13.36 27.45
N LEU A 194 4.91 14.39 27.35
CA LEU A 194 6.28 14.29 26.88
C LEU A 194 7.21 14.99 27.87
N PRO A 195 8.42 14.46 28.13
CA PRO A 195 9.47 15.25 28.75
C PRO A 195 9.76 16.52 27.95
N GLU A 196 10.32 17.52 28.62
CA GLU A 196 10.82 18.74 27.97
C GLU A 196 11.80 18.39 26.85
N LYS A 197 11.80 19.16 25.76
CA LYS A 197 12.69 18.91 24.60
C LYS A 197 14.17 18.78 24.99
N SER A 198 14.61 19.56 25.98
CA SER A 198 15.99 19.54 26.50
C SER A 198 16.37 18.25 27.24
N ALA A 199 15.39 17.40 27.60
CA ALA A 199 15.63 16.10 28.21
C ALA A 199 16.01 15.02 27.17
N PHE A 200 15.84 15.30 25.88
CA PHE A 200 16.22 14.41 24.79
C PHE A 200 17.61 14.75 24.27
N GLU A 201 18.31 13.72 23.75
CA GLU A 201 19.63 13.88 23.13
C GLU A 201 19.63 14.89 21.98
N ASN A 202 18.54 14.94 21.21
CA ASN A 202 18.32 15.88 20.12
C ASN A 202 16.83 15.93 19.75
N GLU A 203 16.47 16.90 18.90
CA GLU A 203 15.09 17.08 18.43
C GLU A 203 14.53 15.86 17.70
N THR A 204 15.35 15.14 16.94
CA THR A 204 14.92 13.92 16.26
C THR A 204 14.38 12.87 17.24
N LYS A 205 15.07 12.64 18.36
CA LYS A 205 14.61 11.71 19.41
C LYS A 205 13.30 12.17 20.06
N TYR A 206 13.17 13.48 20.33
CA TYR A 206 11.93 14.06 20.84
C TYR A 206 10.76 13.78 19.88
N TYR A 207 10.94 14.08 18.60
CA TYR A 207 9.89 13.91 17.59
C TYR A 207 9.58 12.43 17.31
N GLN A 208 10.56 11.53 17.39
CA GLN A 208 10.33 10.08 17.34
C GLN A 208 9.46 9.59 18.50
N ALA A 209 9.75 10.04 19.73
CA ALA A 209 8.94 9.72 20.91
C ALA A 209 7.52 10.29 20.77
N ALA A 210 7.38 11.55 20.33
CA ALA A 210 6.08 12.18 20.10
C ALA A 210 5.25 11.44 19.04
N ILE A 211 5.87 10.99 17.95
CA ILE A 211 5.19 10.21 16.89
C ILE A 211 4.72 8.85 17.44
N HIS A 212 5.52 8.18 18.28
CA HIS A 212 5.10 6.93 18.94
C HIS A 212 3.88 7.16 19.83
N GLN A 213 3.87 8.22 20.63
CA GLN A 213 2.71 8.55 21.46
C GLN A 213 1.50 9.00 20.64
N LEU A 214 1.70 9.69 19.51
CA LEU A 214 0.61 9.99 18.57
C LEU A 214 0.01 8.74 17.94
N ALA A 215 0.83 7.70 17.71
CA ALA A 215 0.33 6.42 17.26
C ALA A 215 -0.62 5.80 18.30
N HIS A 216 -0.27 5.83 19.59
CA HIS A 216 -1.20 5.43 20.66
C HIS A 216 -2.45 6.33 20.71
N TRP A 217 -2.26 7.64 20.70
CA TRP A 217 -3.34 8.63 20.70
C TRP A 217 -4.37 8.32 19.61
N SER A 218 -3.95 7.99 18.39
CA SER A 218 -4.88 7.65 17.30
C SER A 218 -5.86 6.51 17.60
N GLY A 219 -5.61 5.68 18.62
CA GLY A 219 -6.43 4.53 18.99
C GLY A 219 -7.70 4.85 19.79
N HIS A 220 -7.84 6.05 20.33
CA HIS A 220 -9.02 6.47 21.11
C HIS A 220 -10.36 6.29 20.36
N GLU A 221 -11.44 6.18 21.12
CA GLU A 221 -12.79 5.91 20.64
C GLU A 221 -13.30 6.94 19.62
N SER A 222 -12.89 8.21 19.75
CA SER A 222 -13.25 9.28 18.82
C SER A 222 -12.46 9.28 17.50
N ARG A 223 -11.49 8.37 17.34
CA ARG A 223 -10.55 8.31 16.21
C ARG A 223 -10.60 6.96 15.51
N LEU A 224 -9.58 6.12 15.65
CA LEU A 224 -9.56 4.79 15.02
C LEU A 224 -10.26 3.73 15.88
N ASN A 225 -10.65 4.08 17.11
CA ASN A 225 -11.37 3.21 18.05
C ASN A 225 -10.78 1.78 18.08
N ARG A 226 -9.47 1.72 18.32
CA ARG A 226 -8.78 0.43 18.44
C ARG A 226 -8.97 -0.11 19.85
N PRO A 227 -9.01 -1.44 20.02
CA PRO A 227 -9.03 -2.05 21.35
C PRO A 227 -7.67 -1.84 22.03
N MET A 228 -7.53 -0.72 22.75
CA MET A 228 -6.36 -0.39 23.58
C MET A 228 -6.50 -1.03 24.96
N GLU A 229 -6.58 -2.35 24.97
CA GLU A 229 -6.87 -3.14 26.17
C GLU A 229 -5.60 -3.55 26.93
N GLY A 230 -5.78 -3.95 28.19
CA GLY A 230 -4.71 -4.47 29.03
C GLY A 230 -4.00 -3.41 29.87
N ARG A 231 -3.25 -3.89 30.86
CA ARG A 231 -2.38 -3.04 31.70
C ARG A 231 -0.98 -2.98 31.09
N LEU A 232 -0.21 -1.97 31.46
CA LEU A 232 1.20 -1.88 31.10
C LEU A 232 1.92 -3.21 31.40
N GLY A 233 2.64 -3.75 30.40
CA GLY A 233 3.35 -5.04 30.49
C GLY A 233 2.51 -6.30 30.20
N SER A 234 1.20 -6.17 29.95
CA SER A 234 0.35 -7.30 29.52
C SER A 234 0.56 -7.67 28.05
N MET A 235 0.11 -8.86 27.65
CA MET A 235 0.18 -9.32 26.25
C MET A 235 -0.77 -8.52 25.35
N GLU A 236 -1.92 -8.11 25.87
CA GLU A 236 -2.90 -7.25 25.20
C GLU A 236 -2.27 -5.89 24.91
N TYR A 237 -1.63 -5.28 25.91
CA TYR A 237 -0.92 -4.02 25.74
C TYR A 237 0.24 -4.14 24.73
N ALA A 238 0.99 -5.25 24.77
CA ALA A 238 2.07 -5.50 23.81
C ALA A 238 1.58 -5.63 22.35
N ARG A 239 0.32 -6.02 22.12
CA ARG A 239 -0.27 -6.00 20.76
C ARG A 239 -0.51 -4.58 20.26
N GLU A 240 -0.87 -3.65 21.14
CA GLU A 240 -0.98 -2.24 20.78
C GLU A 240 0.41 -1.64 20.54
N GLU A 241 1.39 -1.92 21.40
CA GLU A 241 2.79 -1.51 21.17
C GLU A 241 3.34 -2.03 19.83
N LEU A 242 2.98 -3.26 19.41
CA LEU A 242 3.38 -3.77 18.10
C LEU A 242 2.78 -2.94 16.95
N ARG A 243 1.52 -2.49 17.09
CA ARG A 243 0.84 -1.64 16.09
C ARG A 243 1.48 -0.27 16.01
N THR A 244 1.70 0.37 17.16
CA THR A 244 2.28 1.71 17.23
C THR A 244 3.74 1.70 16.80
N ALA A 245 4.50 0.65 17.13
CA ALA A 245 5.86 0.49 16.66
C ALA A 245 5.95 0.37 15.14
N ILE A 246 5.11 -0.48 14.53
CA ILE A 246 5.06 -0.56 13.05
C ILE A 246 4.65 0.80 12.46
N ALA A 247 3.68 1.49 13.06
CA ALA A 247 3.26 2.80 12.57
C ALA A 247 4.38 3.86 12.65
N ALA A 248 5.15 3.88 13.74
CA ALA A 248 6.28 4.78 13.93
C ALA A 248 7.38 4.51 12.89
N ILE A 249 7.68 3.25 12.56
CA ILE A 249 8.59 2.88 11.46
C ILE A 249 8.09 3.46 10.13
N LEU A 250 6.80 3.26 9.81
CA LEU A 250 6.22 3.72 8.54
C LEU A 250 6.18 5.26 8.44
N ILE A 251 5.80 5.94 9.52
CA ILE A 251 5.73 7.42 9.56
C ILE A 251 7.15 7.99 9.52
N GLY A 252 8.05 7.49 10.37
CA GLY A 252 9.45 7.92 10.41
C GLY A 252 10.16 7.75 9.07
N GLY A 253 9.90 6.65 8.36
CA GLY A 253 10.39 6.41 7.00
C GLY A 253 9.84 7.39 5.96
N GLN A 254 8.58 7.82 6.07
CA GLN A 254 7.99 8.81 5.14
C GLN A 254 8.48 10.23 5.42
N LEU A 255 8.69 10.58 6.69
CA LEU A 255 9.23 11.88 7.08
C LEU A 255 10.74 12.01 6.86
N LYS A 256 11.43 10.89 6.55
CA LYS A 256 12.90 10.78 6.58
C LYS A 256 13.49 11.10 7.97
N LEU A 257 12.68 10.97 9.02
CA LEU A 257 13.07 11.18 10.42
C LEU A 257 13.70 9.90 11.01
N GLY A 258 13.40 8.74 10.42
CA GLY A 258 13.67 7.44 11.04
C GLY A 258 12.77 7.21 12.25
N HIS A 259 13.07 6.15 13.01
CA HIS A 259 12.33 5.77 14.21
C HIS A 259 13.31 5.43 15.33
N ASP A 260 12.87 5.53 16.57
CA ASP A 260 13.59 5.00 17.71
C ASP A 260 12.60 4.56 18.79
N PHE A 261 12.81 3.34 19.29
CA PHE A 261 12.03 2.76 20.38
C PHE A 261 12.78 2.83 21.72
N GLY A 262 13.94 3.48 21.77
CA GLY A 262 14.71 3.73 22.98
C GLY A 262 15.00 2.46 23.79
N GLN A 263 14.95 2.58 25.13
CA GLN A 263 15.14 1.44 26.03
C GLN A 263 13.93 0.50 26.12
N HIS A 264 12.87 0.67 25.32
CA HIS A 264 11.69 -0.21 25.29
C HIS A 264 11.96 -1.58 24.63
N LYS A 265 13.20 -2.08 24.72
CA LYS A 265 13.56 -3.50 24.51
C LYS A 265 12.69 -4.45 25.33
N THR A 266 12.04 -3.94 26.38
CA THR A 266 11.10 -4.65 27.26
C THR A 266 10.00 -5.41 26.48
N TYR A 267 9.53 -4.88 25.34
CA TYR A 267 8.47 -5.54 24.56
C TYR A 267 8.96 -6.54 23.53
N MET A 268 10.27 -6.65 23.28
CA MET A 268 10.80 -7.54 22.24
C MET A 268 10.46 -9.01 22.53
N GLY A 269 10.56 -9.41 23.80
CA GLY A 269 10.14 -10.76 24.22
C GLY A 269 8.65 -11.01 24.00
N ALA A 270 7.81 -10.01 24.28
CA ALA A 270 6.37 -10.09 24.06
C ALA A 270 6.03 -10.12 22.55
N PHE A 271 6.68 -9.30 21.73
CA PHE A 271 6.51 -9.31 20.27
C PHE A 271 6.90 -10.67 19.69
N ALA A 272 8.07 -11.20 20.06
CA ALA A 272 8.51 -12.52 19.62
C ALA A 272 7.52 -13.62 20.03
N LYS A 273 6.97 -13.53 21.24
CA LYS A 273 5.95 -14.48 21.72
C LYS A 273 4.64 -14.37 20.92
N ILE A 274 4.10 -13.16 20.75
CA ILE A 274 2.89 -12.89 19.96
C ILE A 274 3.05 -13.47 18.55
N LEU A 275 4.17 -13.16 17.88
CA LEU A 275 4.39 -13.56 16.49
C LEU A 275 4.68 -15.06 16.33
N LYS A 276 5.23 -15.71 17.36
CA LYS A 276 5.43 -17.17 17.38
C LYS A 276 4.12 -17.91 17.60
N ASP A 277 3.31 -17.46 18.56
CA ASP A 277 2.06 -18.13 18.94
C ASP A 277 0.93 -17.81 17.94
N GLU A 278 0.89 -16.58 17.41
CA GLU A 278 -0.12 -16.08 16.47
C GLU A 278 0.52 -15.32 15.29
N PRO A 279 1.13 -16.01 14.31
CA PRO A 279 1.87 -15.36 13.23
C PRO A 279 1.03 -14.42 12.35
N PHE A 280 -0.29 -14.62 12.27
CA PHE A 280 -1.17 -13.72 11.52
C PHE A 280 -1.42 -12.37 12.22
N GLU A 281 -0.99 -12.21 13.47
CA GLU A 281 -1.08 -10.93 14.18
C GLU A 281 -0.28 -9.85 13.45
N ILE A 282 0.85 -10.17 12.80
CA ILE A 282 1.63 -9.18 12.06
C ILE A 282 0.82 -8.52 10.92
N ALA A 283 -0.05 -9.28 10.27
CA ALA A 283 -0.90 -8.74 9.20
C ALA A 283 -2.03 -7.86 9.76
N LYS A 284 -2.53 -8.15 10.97
CA LYS A 284 -3.47 -7.27 11.67
C LYS A 284 -2.75 -5.98 12.10
N ALA A 285 -1.61 -6.12 12.76
CA ALA A 285 -0.82 -5.00 13.25
C ALA A 285 -0.38 -4.07 12.11
N ALA A 286 0.09 -4.61 10.99
CA ALA A 286 0.46 -3.82 9.82
C ALA A 286 -0.73 -3.10 9.17
N ARG A 287 -1.94 -3.70 9.17
CA ARG A 287 -3.15 -3.04 8.69
C ARG A 287 -3.56 -1.87 9.60
N ASP A 288 -3.49 -2.07 10.90
CA ASP A 288 -3.78 -1.00 11.87
C ASP A 288 -2.73 0.10 11.78
N ALA A 289 -1.44 -0.24 11.71
CA ALA A 289 -0.36 0.71 11.48
C ALA A 289 -0.57 1.54 10.21
N GLN A 290 -1.02 0.93 9.11
CA GLN A 290 -1.35 1.66 7.90
C GLN A 290 -2.51 2.65 8.08
N ARG A 291 -3.51 2.33 8.91
CA ARG A 291 -4.60 3.25 9.27
C ARG A 291 -4.09 4.40 10.14
N ILE A 292 -3.20 4.10 11.10
CA ILE A 292 -2.53 5.10 11.93
C ILE A 292 -1.75 6.08 11.06
N THR A 293 -0.86 5.57 10.21
CA THR A 293 -0.10 6.36 9.24
C THR A 293 -1.03 7.18 8.34
N GLY A 294 -2.12 6.58 7.87
CA GLY A 294 -3.09 7.26 7.02
C GLY A 294 -3.84 8.42 7.70
N LEU A 295 -4.17 8.27 8.98
CA LEU A 295 -4.77 9.32 9.78
C LEU A 295 -3.77 10.46 10.03
N LEU A 296 -2.57 10.14 10.52
CA LEU A 296 -1.58 11.13 10.96
C LEU A 296 -0.95 11.90 9.79
N LEU A 297 -0.74 11.24 8.64
CA LEU A 297 -0.21 11.90 7.44
C LEU A 297 -1.31 12.49 6.55
N GLY A 298 -2.58 12.45 6.97
CA GLY A 298 -3.71 13.01 6.21
C GLY A 298 -4.09 12.27 4.92
N THR A 299 -3.38 11.21 4.54
CA THR A 299 -3.61 10.44 3.29
C THR A 299 -4.94 9.65 3.31
N GLY A 300 -5.57 9.47 4.48
CA GLY A 300 -6.89 8.85 4.63
C GLY A 300 -8.07 9.76 4.20
N ARG A 301 -7.94 11.09 4.32
CA ARG A 301 -9.03 12.04 3.99
C ARG A 301 -9.31 12.09 2.49
N GLU A 302 -8.26 12.08 1.66
CA GLU A 302 -8.40 12.11 0.20
C GLU A 302 -9.08 10.85 -0.36
N ARG A 303 -8.83 9.69 0.25
CA ARG A 303 -9.40 8.41 -0.20
C ARG A 303 -10.89 8.30 0.11
N SER A 304 -11.32 8.80 1.28
CA SER A 304 -12.73 8.89 1.67
C SER A 304 -13.50 9.92 0.83
N GLN A 305 -12.87 11.05 0.49
CA GLN A 305 -13.46 12.06 -0.42
C GLN A 305 -13.57 11.54 -1.86
N LYS A 306 -12.55 10.82 -2.39
CA LYS A 306 -12.63 10.15 -3.71
C LYS A 306 -13.67 9.02 -3.75
N GLN A 307 -13.87 8.29 -2.66
CA GLN A 307 -14.92 7.27 -2.54
C GLN A 307 -16.33 7.87 -2.40
N ALA A 308 -16.48 9.01 -1.71
CA ALA A 308 -17.74 9.73 -1.64
C ALA A 308 -18.12 10.38 -2.99
N ALA A 309 -17.13 10.76 -3.81
CA ALA A 309 -17.33 11.30 -5.15
C ALA A 309 -17.71 10.23 -6.21
N THR A 310 -17.53 8.94 -5.92
CA THR A 310 -17.93 7.85 -6.81
C THR A 310 -19.28 7.27 -6.38
N LYS A 311 -20.36 8.05 -6.60
CA LYS A 311 -21.71 7.45 -6.71
C LYS A 311 -21.67 6.44 -7.88
N PRO A 312 -22.28 5.25 -7.76
CA PRO A 312 -22.34 4.32 -8.88
C PRO A 312 -23.06 5.01 -10.05
N ALA A 313 -22.37 5.12 -11.19
CA ALA A 313 -22.97 5.66 -12.39
C ALA A 313 -24.16 4.76 -12.78
N GLY A 314 -25.34 5.36 -12.90
CA GLY A 314 -26.52 4.73 -13.50
C GLY A 314 -26.74 5.27 -14.91
N PHE A 315 -27.71 4.70 -15.62
CA PHE A 315 -28.23 5.26 -16.86
C PHE A 315 -29.19 6.41 -16.56
N ASN A 316 -29.17 7.44 -17.40
CA ASN A 316 -30.14 8.52 -17.43
C ASN A 316 -30.93 8.42 -18.75
N ILE A 317 -32.19 8.86 -18.72
CA ILE A 317 -32.99 8.97 -19.94
C ILE A 317 -32.31 9.99 -20.87
N GLY A 318 -32.06 9.59 -22.11
CA GLY A 318 -31.39 10.40 -23.12
C GLY A 318 -29.88 10.17 -23.27
N ASP A 319 -29.26 9.29 -22.47
CA ASP A 319 -27.84 8.94 -22.69
C ASP A 319 -27.64 8.33 -24.08
N GLU A 320 -26.63 8.78 -24.82
CA GLU A 320 -26.16 8.16 -26.05
C GLU A 320 -24.80 7.50 -25.79
N ILE A 321 -24.75 6.17 -25.94
CA ILE A 321 -23.62 5.36 -25.49
C ILE A 321 -23.08 4.57 -26.69
N ALA A 322 -21.88 4.92 -27.14
CA ALA A 322 -21.17 4.16 -28.16
C ALA A 322 -20.60 2.88 -27.56
N TYR A 323 -20.97 1.72 -28.12
CA TYR A 323 -20.46 0.42 -27.69
C TYR A 323 -20.28 -0.50 -28.91
N LEU A 324 -19.04 -0.96 -29.11
CA LEU A 324 -18.60 -1.64 -30.33
C LEU A 324 -18.83 -0.75 -31.56
N ASP A 325 -19.57 -1.23 -32.56
CA ASP A 325 -19.85 -0.53 -33.83
C ASP A 325 -21.26 0.09 -33.85
N THR A 326 -21.87 0.27 -32.67
CA THR A 326 -23.25 0.73 -32.53
C THR A 326 -23.37 1.78 -31.42
N ALA A 327 -24.24 2.77 -31.61
CA ALA A 327 -24.64 3.69 -30.55
C ALA A 327 -26.01 3.31 -30.00
N TYR A 328 -26.13 3.31 -28.66
CA TYR A 328 -27.35 2.99 -27.95
C TYR A 328 -27.88 4.23 -27.24
N LYS A 329 -29.13 4.60 -27.54
CA LYS A 329 -29.84 5.70 -26.87
C LYS A 329 -30.74 5.15 -25.78
N VAL A 330 -30.57 5.61 -24.53
CA VAL A 330 -31.42 5.21 -23.41
C VAL A 330 -32.75 5.96 -23.48
N LEU A 331 -33.84 5.22 -23.71
CA LEU A 331 -35.20 5.77 -23.79
C LEU A 331 -35.89 5.81 -22.42
N GLU A 332 -35.73 4.77 -21.61
CA GLU A 332 -36.41 4.65 -20.32
C GLU A 332 -35.52 3.92 -19.29
N VAL A 333 -35.60 4.33 -18.03
CA VAL A 333 -34.91 3.69 -16.89
C VAL A 333 -35.96 3.22 -15.89
N TYR A 334 -36.04 1.91 -15.66
CA TYR A 334 -37.05 1.32 -14.79
C TYR A 334 -36.58 1.20 -13.34
N LYS A 335 -37.52 1.21 -12.38
CA LYS A 335 -37.25 1.09 -10.94
C LYS A 335 -36.49 -0.20 -10.56
N ASN A 336 -36.60 -1.25 -11.36
CA ASN A 336 -35.90 -2.52 -11.19
C ASN A 336 -34.47 -2.54 -11.79
N LYS A 337 -33.91 -1.36 -12.13
CA LYS A 337 -32.61 -1.17 -12.80
C LYS A 337 -32.50 -1.73 -14.21
N SER A 338 -33.61 -2.09 -14.86
CA SER A 338 -33.60 -2.37 -16.30
C SER A 338 -33.63 -1.07 -17.10
N VAL A 339 -33.11 -1.08 -18.33
CA VAL A 339 -33.12 0.08 -19.23
C VAL A 339 -33.66 -0.29 -20.60
N LYS A 340 -34.44 0.59 -21.20
CA LYS A 340 -34.87 0.47 -22.59
C LYS A 340 -33.93 1.28 -23.45
N VAL A 341 -33.31 0.65 -24.45
CA VAL A 341 -32.38 1.31 -25.36
C VAL A 341 -32.81 1.12 -26.81
N GLU A 342 -32.44 2.07 -27.65
CA GLU A 342 -32.61 2.05 -29.10
C GLU A 342 -31.23 2.10 -29.76
N ASP A 343 -30.95 1.19 -30.69
CA ASP A 343 -29.71 1.22 -31.48
C ASP A 343 -29.83 2.12 -32.71
N THR A 344 -28.71 2.34 -33.42
CA THR A 344 -28.62 3.15 -34.64
C THR A 344 -29.47 2.61 -35.80
N GLU A 345 -29.89 1.35 -35.75
CA GLU A 345 -30.79 0.72 -36.73
C GLU A 345 -32.26 0.88 -36.34
N GLY A 346 -32.56 1.56 -35.22
CA GLY A 346 -33.91 1.81 -34.73
C GLY A 346 -34.54 0.64 -33.96
N THR A 347 -33.75 -0.40 -33.64
CA THR A 347 -34.24 -1.56 -32.89
C THR A 347 -34.28 -1.25 -31.39
N LYS A 348 -35.49 -1.33 -30.81
CA LYS A 348 -35.74 -1.06 -29.40
C LYS A 348 -35.68 -2.35 -28.59
N ARG A 349 -34.85 -2.37 -27.55
CA ARG A 349 -34.70 -3.52 -26.64
C ARG A 349 -34.69 -3.11 -25.18
N THR A 350 -35.30 -3.93 -24.32
CA THR A 350 -35.22 -3.75 -22.87
C THR A 350 -34.14 -4.67 -22.32
N ILE A 351 -33.14 -4.07 -21.68
CA ILE A 351 -31.96 -4.74 -21.15
C ILE A 351 -32.10 -4.79 -19.63
N LYS A 352 -32.01 -5.99 -19.04
CA LYS A 352 -32.07 -6.17 -17.58
C LYS A 352 -30.70 -5.96 -16.96
N SER A 353 -30.63 -5.63 -15.67
CA SER A 353 -29.35 -5.50 -14.97
C SER A 353 -28.50 -6.79 -14.93
N SER A 354 -29.12 -7.94 -15.22
CA SER A 354 -28.45 -9.24 -15.34
C SER A 354 -27.85 -9.50 -16.73
N ASP A 355 -28.24 -8.74 -17.76
CA ASP A 355 -27.75 -8.93 -19.12
C ASP A 355 -26.31 -8.44 -19.27
N GLY A 356 -25.51 -9.16 -20.06
CA GLY A 356 -24.14 -8.76 -20.38
C GLY A 356 -24.08 -7.37 -21.02
N LEU A 357 -25.03 -7.05 -21.91
CA LEU A 357 -25.12 -5.75 -22.58
C LEU A 357 -25.37 -4.59 -21.61
N PHE A 358 -26.06 -4.82 -20.48
CA PHE A 358 -26.27 -3.78 -19.47
C PHE A 358 -24.94 -3.33 -18.85
N LYS A 359 -24.10 -4.31 -18.49
CA LYS A 359 -22.79 -4.05 -17.90
C LYS A 359 -21.88 -3.36 -18.90
N SER A 360 -21.89 -3.83 -20.15
CA SER A 360 -21.12 -3.25 -21.25
C SER A 360 -21.47 -1.79 -21.54
N LEU A 361 -22.76 -1.44 -21.60
CA LEU A 361 -23.18 -0.06 -21.84
C LEU A 361 -22.88 0.85 -20.65
N LEU A 362 -23.00 0.32 -19.43
CA LEU A 362 -22.66 1.09 -18.23
C LEU A 362 -21.16 1.36 -18.17
N GLU A 363 -20.34 0.38 -18.52
CA GLU A 363 -18.88 0.52 -18.64
C GLU A 363 -18.49 1.55 -19.70
N ALA A 364 -19.05 1.44 -20.91
CA ALA A 364 -18.81 2.38 -22.01
C ALA A 364 -19.23 3.82 -21.67
N LYS A 365 -20.32 3.99 -20.90
CA LYS A 365 -20.73 5.32 -20.39
C LYS A 365 -19.74 5.87 -19.36
N THR A 366 -19.23 5.03 -18.47
CA THR A 366 -18.30 5.47 -17.40
C THR A 366 -16.88 5.71 -17.88
N ASN A 367 -16.45 4.98 -18.90
CA ASN A 367 -15.13 5.08 -19.53
C ASN A 367 -15.33 5.17 -21.05
N PRO A 368 -15.79 6.33 -21.57
CA PRO A 368 -15.88 6.52 -23.01
C PRO A 368 -14.49 6.32 -23.62
N ARG A 369 -14.39 5.53 -24.70
CA ARG A 369 -13.14 5.23 -25.41
C ARG A 369 -12.36 6.53 -25.64
N GLY A 370 -11.25 6.70 -24.93
CA GLY A 370 -10.23 7.70 -25.24
C GLY A 370 -9.20 7.08 -26.18
N ASP A 371 -8.60 7.92 -27.04
CA ASP A 371 -7.67 7.51 -28.10
C ASP A 371 -6.68 6.42 -27.67
N ASP A 372 -6.60 5.40 -28.52
CA ASP A 372 -5.79 4.20 -28.37
C ASP A 372 -4.33 4.54 -28.09
N ARG A 373 -3.84 4.13 -26.91
CA ARG A 373 -2.39 4.04 -26.65
C ARG A 373 -1.90 2.68 -27.13
N VAL A 374 -1.25 2.69 -28.29
CA VAL A 374 -0.64 1.56 -28.99
C VAL A 374 0.36 0.82 -28.08
N MET A 375 0.17 -0.49 -27.92
CA MET A 375 1.12 -1.40 -27.27
C MET A 375 2.05 -2.00 -28.34
N ALA A 376 3.36 -1.80 -28.20
CA ALA A 376 4.36 -2.42 -29.07
C ALA A 376 4.51 -3.93 -28.79
N GLU A 377 4.77 -4.69 -29.86
CA GLU A 377 4.80 -6.15 -29.92
C GLU A 377 5.83 -6.82 -28.98
N GLU A 378 5.44 -7.92 -28.34
CA GLU A 378 6.33 -8.83 -27.59
C GLU A 378 7.01 -9.81 -28.56
N PRO A 379 8.34 -10.01 -28.49
CA PRO A 379 8.97 -11.19 -29.09
C PRO A 379 8.85 -12.40 -28.15
N GLU A 380 8.33 -13.50 -28.69
CA GLU A 380 8.28 -14.83 -28.07
C GLU A 380 9.69 -15.38 -27.89
N LEU A 381 10.08 -15.71 -26.65
CA LEU A 381 11.16 -16.66 -26.39
C LEU A 381 10.82 -17.51 -25.16
N GLU A 382 10.65 -18.82 -25.40
CA GLU A 382 10.62 -19.86 -24.38
C GLU A 382 11.91 -19.84 -23.55
N GLN A 383 11.79 -19.81 -22.22
CA GLN A 383 12.84 -20.32 -21.36
C GLN A 383 12.26 -20.84 -20.04
N THR A 384 12.60 -22.09 -19.76
CA THR A 384 12.22 -22.83 -18.55
C THR A 384 13.04 -22.34 -17.36
N TYR A 385 12.39 -21.75 -16.36
CA TYR A 385 13.05 -21.25 -15.15
C TYR A 385 13.04 -22.30 -14.04
N LYS A 386 14.20 -22.48 -13.39
CA LYS A 386 14.31 -23.27 -12.16
C LYS A 386 13.86 -22.42 -10.97
N MET A 387 12.79 -22.87 -10.30
CA MET A 387 12.44 -22.40 -8.97
C MET A 387 13.45 -22.92 -7.95
N THR A 388 14.31 -22.06 -7.43
CA THR A 388 15.14 -22.39 -6.28
C THR A 388 14.29 -22.25 -5.00
N ARG A 389 14.25 -23.31 -4.20
CA ARG A 389 13.24 -23.65 -3.18
C ARG A 389 13.54 -23.22 -1.76
#